data_AF-A0A4V1J2F9-F1
#
_entry.id   AF-A0A4V1J2F9-F1
#
_cell.length_a   1.000
_cell.length_b   1.000
_cell.length_c   1.000
_cell.angle_alpha   90.00
_cell.angle_beta   90.00
_cell.angle_gamma   90.00
#
_symmetry.space_group_name_H-M   'P 1'
#
loop_
_entity.id
_entity.type
_entity.pdbx_description
1 polymer ?
#
loop_
_entity_poly.entity_id
_entity_poly.type
_entity_poly.pdbx_seq_one_letter_code
_entity_poly.pdbx_strand_id
1 'polypeptide(L)'
;MLLMGKGYKLSEEMCGADLEQVLEDAVRQHAGIAIDVQTIVNESFAVYAAGQFLDPDAELALVLGIGLNLCYQPQSSPEFHHTKNLANMAQILFNTEMSFFGRTLVEPYATKHNLSIDGRFKHAPDFRPHMHINLRLNCIFSPASCSRRAATS
;
A
#
# COMPACT_ATOMS: atom_id res chain seq x y z
N MET A 1 -14.93 -16.97 3.18
CA MET A 1 -13.94 -16.20 3.99
C MET A 1 -12.68 -15.99 3.19
N LEU A 2 -12.20 -14.75 3.14
CA LEU A 2 -11.04 -14.32 2.37
C LEU A 2 -9.79 -14.29 3.27
N LEU A 3 -8.67 -14.81 2.79
CA LEU A 3 -7.40 -14.75 3.51
C LEU A 3 -6.75 -13.39 3.28
N MET A 4 -6.37 -12.72 4.36
CA MET A 4 -5.70 -11.42 4.34
C MET A 4 -4.22 -11.57 4.72
N GLY A 5 -3.48 -10.48 4.59
CA GLY A 5 -2.13 -10.37 5.16
C GLY A 5 -2.13 -10.58 6.68
N LYS A 6 -0.94 -10.84 7.26
CA LYS A 6 -0.73 -11.00 8.71
C LYS A 6 -1.60 -12.09 9.38
N GLY A 7 -2.12 -13.05 8.62
CA GLY A 7 -2.87 -14.20 9.14
C GLY A 7 -4.35 -13.93 9.43
N TYR A 8 -4.85 -12.72 9.13
CA TYR A 8 -6.27 -12.40 9.31
C TYR A 8 -7.14 -13.11 8.27
N LYS A 9 -8.39 -13.38 8.66
CA LYS A 9 -9.44 -13.87 7.77
C LYS A 9 -10.59 -12.88 7.80
N LEU A 10 -11.06 -12.51 6.63
CA LEU A 10 -12.14 -11.54 6.45
C LEU A 10 -13.40 -12.26 5.95
N SER A 11 -14.58 -11.87 6.41
CA SER A 11 -15.83 -12.31 5.79
C SER A 11 -15.93 -11.75 4.36
N GLU A 12 -16.68 -12.44 3.50
CA GLU A 12 -16.85 -11.99 2.11
C GLU A 12 -17.64 -10.69 2.01
N GLU A 13 -18.56 -10.46 2.96
CA GLU A 13 -19.39 -9.26 3.07
C GLU A 13 -18.57 -7.98 3.28
N MET A 14 -17.38 -8.09 3.90
CA MET A 14 -16.50 -6.95 4.14
C MET A 14 -15.65 -6.57 2.92
N CYS A 15 -15.67 -7.38 1.86
CA CYS A 15 -14.90 -7.08 0.66
C CYS A 15 -15.51 -5.87 -0.07
N GLY A 16 -14.75 -4.78 -0.15
CA GLY A 16 -15.19 -3.54 -0.78
C GLY A 16 -16.04 -2.65 0.13
N ALA A 17 -16.20 -3.01 1.41
CA ALA A 17 -16.75 -2.11 2.41
C ALA A 17 -15.83 -0.89 2.59
N ASP A 18 -16.42 0.26 2.89
CA ASP A 18 -15.67 1.47 3.23
C ASP A 18 -15.06 1.33 4.63
N LEU A 19 -13.72 1.30 4.70
CA LEU A 19 -13.01 1.12 5.96
C LEU A 19 -13.26 2.27 6.94
N GLU A 20 -13.51 3.50 6.45
CA GLU A 20 -13.78 4.66 7.28
C GLU A 20 -15.08 4.42 8.06
N GLN A 21 -16.16 4.14 7.34
CA GLN A 21 -17.47 3.88 7.91
C GLN A 21 -17.46 2.66 8.85
N VAL A 22 -16.78 1.57 8.44
CA VAL A 22 -16.65 0.36 9.27
C VAL A 22 -16.01 0.68 10.62
N LEU A 23 -14.96 1.50 10.64
CA LEU A 23 -14.27 1.86 11.87
C LEU A 23 -15.13 2.80 12.74
N GLU A 24 -15.76 3.81 12.14
CA GLU A 24 -16.65 4.74 12.84
C GLU A 24 -17.83 4.02 13.50
N ASP A 25 -18.53 3.16 12.75
CA ASP A 25 -19.66 2.39 13.26
C ASP A 25 -19.23 1.44 14.38
N ALA A 26 -18.09 0.76 14.23
CA ALA A 26 -17.57 -0.14 15.26
C ALA A 26 -17.24 0.62 16.57
N VAL A 27 -16.55 1.76 16.49
CA VAL A 27 -16.21 2.56 17.67
C VAL A 27 -17.47 3.13 18.33
N ARG A 28 -18.44 3.58 17.53
CA ARG A 28 -19.72 4.05 18.05
C ARG A 28 -20.51 2.95 18.76
N GLN A 29 -20.57 1.75 18.18
CA GLN A 29 -21.32 0.63 18.76
C GLN A 29 -20.67 0.07 20.03
N HIS A 30 -19.35 -0.06 20.04
CA HIS A 30 -18.64 -0.72 21.15
C HIS A 30 -18.21 0.23 22.27
N ALA A 31 -17.90 1.49 21.95
CA ALA A 31 -17.43 2.47 22.93
C ALA A 31 -18.42 3.62 23.16
N GLY A 32 -19.48 3.77 22.34
CA GLY A 32 -20.41 4.88 22.44
C GLY A 32 -19.81 6.22 22.01
N ILE A 33 -18.63 6.20 21.36
CA ILE A 33 -17.88 7.40 20.97
C ILE A 33 -18.13 7.67 19.49
N ALA A 34 -18.48 8.92 19.16
CA ALA A 34 -18.50 9.38 17.77
C ALA A 34 -17.08 9.84 17.40
N ILE A 35 -16.49 9.18 16.41
CA ILE A 35 -15.24 9.59 15.76
C ILE A 35 -15.52 9.96 14.31
N ASP A 36 -14.61 10.73 13.71
CA ASP A 36 -14.67 11.20 12.33
C ASP A 36 -13.33 10.88 11.66
N VAL A 37 -13.31 9.85 10.82
CA VAL A 37 -12.11 9.32 10.19
C VAL A 37 -11.83 10.11 8.92
N GLN A 38 -10.90 11.06 9.02
CA GLN A 38 -10.57 11.97 7.91
C GLN A 38 -9.70 11.33 6.82
N THR A 39 -8.84 10.37 7.19
CA THR A 39 -7.95 9.71 6.23
C THR A 39 -7.41 8.39 6.77
N ILE A 40 -7.11 7.47 5.86
CA ILE A 40 -6.41 6.22 6.13
C ILE A 40 -5.11 6.23 5.33
N VAL A 41 -3.98 6.02 6.01
CA VAL A 41 -2.66 6.13 5.42
C VAL A 41 -1.85 4.84 5.54
N ASN A 42 -0.95 4.60 4.59
CA ASN A 42 0.08 3.56 4.71
C ASN A 42 1.10 3.97 5.78
N GLU A 43 1.76 3.00 6.41
CA GLU A 43 2.87 3.26 7.34
C GLU A 43 3.96 4.14 6.73
N SER A 44 4.33 3.95 5.46
CA SER A 44 5.34 4.76 4.79
C SER A 44 4.92 6.24 4.64
N PHE A 45 3.62 6.52 4.50
CA PHE A 45 3.09 7.88 4.51
C PHE A 45 3.14 8.51 5.89
N ALA A 46 2.90 7.74 6.95
CA ALA A 46 3.02 8.23 8.32
C ALA A 46 4.49 8.60 8.65
N VAL A 47 5.44 7.77 8.24
CA VAL A 47 6.88 8.06 8.38
C VAL A 47 7.26 9.30 7.57
N TYR A 48 6.76 9.43 6.34
CA TYR A 48 6.96 10.61 5.51
C TYR A 48 6.42 11.89 6.17
N ALA A 49 5.18 11.87 6.66
CA ALA A 49 4.57 13.02 7.30
C ALA A 49 5.32 13.46 8.56
N ALA A 50 5.80 12.51 9.36
CA ALA A 50 6.64 12.80 10.52
C ALA A 50 8.00 13.38 10.10
N GLY A 51 8.60 12.87 9.03
CA GLY A 51 9.83 13.42 8.43
C GLY A 51 9.66 14.86 7.98
N GLN A 52 8.63 15.13 7.16
CA GLN A 52 8.31 16.48 6.67
C GLN A 52 7.99 17.47 7.80
N PHE A 53 7.40 17.02 8.89
CA PHE A 53 7.14 17.87 10.05
C PHE A 53 8.45 18.32 10.74
N LEU A 54 9.48 17.47 10.73
CA LEU A 54 10.78 17.77 11.34
C LEU A 54 11.72 18.51 10.38
N ASP A 55 11.66 18.17 9.10
CA ASP A 55 12.49 18.71 8.02
C ASP A 55 11.62 18.91 6.77
N PRO A 56 11.24 20.15 6.42
CA PRO A 56 10.40 20.44 5.25
C PRO A 56 11.01 20.08 3.89
N ASP A 57 12.32 19.80 3.84
CA ASP A 57 13.05 19.39 2.64
C ASP A 57 13.06 17.85 2.46
N ALA A 58 12.39 17.10 3.34
CA ALA A 58 12.30 15.65 3.27
C ALA A 58 11.36 15.17 2.14
N GLU A 59 11.95 14.79 1.01
CA GLU A 59 11.19 14.31 -0.17
C GLU A 59 10.95 12.79 -0.17
N LEU A 60 11.61 12.04 0.72
CA LEU A 60 11.65 10.58 0.70
C LEU A 60 11.60 9.99 2.11
N ALA A 61 10.82 8.91 2.28
CA ALA A 61 10.76 8.14 3.51
C ALA A 61 10.94 6.65 3.24
N LEU A 62 11.98 6.08 3.85
CA LEU A 62 12.31 4.66 3.75
C LEU A 62 11.95 3.96 5.06
N VAL A 63 11.10 2.94 4.96
CA VAL A 63 10.82 2.02 6.07
C VAL A 63 11.68 0.78 5.86
N LEU A 64 12.64 0.56 6.77
CA LEU A 64 13.53 -0.58 6.76
C LEU A 64 13.45 -1.33 8.09
N GLY A 65 12.84 -2.52 8.07
CA GLY A 65 12.68 -3.35 9.26
C GLY A 65 12.32 -4.79 8.87
N ILE A 66 11.25 -5.33 9.45
CA ILE A 66 10.70 -6.65 9.03
C ILE A 66 10.31 -6.62 7.55
N GLY A 67 9.84 -5.46 7.07
CA GLY A 67 9.58 -5.19 5.66
C GLY A 67 10.44 -4.05 5.11
N LEU A 68 10.32 -3.86 3.79
CA LEU A 68 10.90 -2.73 3.06
C LEU A 68 9.77 -1.98 2.37
N ASN A 69 9.66 -0.68 2.61
CA ASN A 69 8.79 0.18 1.80
C ASN A 69 9.40 1.56 1.63
N LEU A 70 9.01 2.24 0.56
CA LEU A 70 9.47 3.58 0.22
C LEU A 70 8.28 4.46 -0.13
N CYS A 71 8.26 5.65 0.46
CA CYS A 71 7.42 6.75 0.07
C CYS A 71 8.28 7.86 -0.55
N TYR A 72 7.78 8.48 -1.62
CA TYR A 72 8.49 9.51 -2.37
C TYR A 72 7.51 10.59 -2.86
N GLN A 73 7.91 11.86 -2.77
CA GLN A 73 7.11 13.02 -3.18
C GLN A 73 7.74 13.77 -4.37
N PRO A 74 7.63 13.26 -5.61
CA PRO A 74 8.09 13.99 -6.78
C PRO A 74 7.19 15.20 -7.11
N GLN A 75 7.76 16.12 -7.89
CA GLN A 75 6.98 17.09 -8.66
C GLN A 75 6.07 16.36 -9.66
N SER A 76 4.84 16.86 -9.82
CA SER A 76 3.91 16.37 -10.82
C SER A 76 4.51 16.52 -12.22
N SER A 77 4.45 15.45 -12.99
CA SER A 77 4.97 15.41 -14.36
C SER A 77 3.93 14.83 -15.32
N PRO A 78 3.79 15.38 -16.54
CA PRO A 78 2.97 14.77 -17.58
C PRO A 78 3.50 13.40 -18.04
N GLU A 79 4.75 13.06 -17.70
CA GLU A 79 5.32 11.72 -17.96
C GLU A 79 4.78 10.65 -17.01
N PHE A 80 4.21 11.04 -15.86
CA PHE A 80 3.54 10.09 -14.99
C PHE A 80 2.28 9.56 -15.67
N HIS A 81 2.04 8.27 -15.47
CA HIS A 81 0.80 7.64 -15.93
C HIS A 81 -0.40 8.44 -15.41
N HIS A 82 -1.38 8.73 -16.27
CA HIS A 82 -2.52 9.59 -15.92
C HIS A 82 -3.28 9.14 -14.66
N THR A 83 -3.33 7.84 -14.37
CA THR A 83 -3.93 7.30 -13.13
C THR A 83 -3.11 7.54 -11.86
N LYS A 84 -1.89 8.04 -12.02
CA LYS A 84 -0.96 8.40 -10.96
C LYS A 84 -0.73 9.90 -10.89
N ASN A 85 -1.47 10.66 -11.70
CA ASN A 85 -1.38 12.10 -11.73
C ASN A 85 -2.70 12.69 -11.19
N LEU A 86 -2.60 13.54 -10.17
CA LEU A 86 -3.73 14.27 -9.61
C LEU A 86 -3.73 15.65 -10.26
N ALA A 87 -4.79 15.98 -10.99
CA ALA A 87 -4.88 17.25 -11.68
C ALA A 87 -4.70 18.42 -10.71
N ASN A 88 -3.94 19.43 -11.15
CA ASN A 88 -3.68 20.68 -10.42
C ASN A 88 -2.88 20.53 -9.11
N MET A 89 -2.22 19.40 -8.87
CA MET A 89 -1.26 19.26 -7.76
C MET A 89 0.16 19.52 -8.25
N ALA A 90 0.93 20.33 -7.52
CA ALA A 90 2.35 20.59 -7.85
C ALA A 90 3.25 19.38 -7.53
N GLN A 91 2.91 18.64 -6.47
CA GLN A 91 3.61 17.45 -6.02
C GLN A 91 2.61 16.35 -5.70
N ILE A 92 3.03 15.09 -5.83
CA ILE A 92 2.19 13.93 -5.55
C ILE A 92 2.96 13.00 -4.63
N LEU A 93 2.32 12.52 -3.57
CA LEU A 93 2.92 11.56 -2.66
C LEU A 93 2.66 10.13 -3.13
N PHE A 94 3.72 9.37 -3.41
CA PHE A 94 3.62 7.98 -3.84
C PHE A 94 3.99 7.01 -2.74
N ASN A 95 3.12 6.05 -2.48
CA ASN A 95 3.50 4.81 -1.82
C ASN A 95 3.97 3.84 -2.91
N THR A 96 5.26 3.55 -2.93
CA THR A 96 5.85 2.77 -4.04
C THR A 96 5.64 1.27 -3.88
N GLU A 97 5.31 0.80 -2.68
CA GLU A 97 5.31 -0.62 -2.32
C GLU A 97 6.62 -1.31 -2.75
N MET A 98 7.76 -0.68 -2.41
CA MET A 98 9.10 -1.03 -2.92
C MET A 98 9.50 -2.49 -2.65
N SER A 99 8.89 -3.14 -1.66
CA SER A 99 9.10 -4.58 -1.40
C SER A 99 8.80 -5.48 -2.62
N PHE A 100 8.01 -5.03 -3.59
CA PHE A 100 7.75 -5.78 -4.82
C PHE A 100 8.75 -5.47 -5.95
N PHE A 101 9.67 -4.54 -5.75
CA PHE A 101 10.78 -4.33 -6.66
C PHE A 101 11.67 -5.57 -6.75
N GLY A 102 12.30 -5.77 -7.91
CA GLY A 102 13.30 -6.82 -8.07
C GLY A 102 12.76 -8.18 -8.53
N ARG A 103 11.49 -8.28 -8.96
CA ARG A 103 10.96 -9.50 -9.61
C ARG A 103 11.88 -10.02 -10.72
N THR A 104 12.35 -9.11 -11.59
CA THR A 104 13.27 -9.42 -12.68
C THR A 104 14.72 -9.65 -12.23
N LEU A 105 15.04 -9.34 -10.97
CA LEU A 105 16.35 -9.54 -10.37
C LEU A 105 16.46 -10.92 -9.70
N VAL A 106 15.33 -11.59 -9.42
CA VAL A 106 15.32 -12.93 -8.81
C VAL A 106 16.04 -13.94 -9.71
N GLU A 107 15.70 -14.03 -10.99
CA GLU A 107 16.33 -15.00 -11.90
C GLU A 107 17.86 -14.83 -12.06
N PRO A 108 18.39 -13.61 -12.30
CA PRO A 108 19.84 -13.43 -12.47
C PRO A 108 20.65 -13.46 -11.16
N TYR A 109 20.04 -13.15 -10.00
CA TYR A 109 20.80 -12.93 -8.76
C TYR A 109 20.42 -13.85 -7.59
N ALA A 110 19.33 -14.63 -7.66
CA ALA A 110 18.97 -15.55 -6.58
C ALA A 110 20.01 -16.68 -6.45
N THR A 111 20.48 -16.89 -5.23
CA THR A 111 21.43 -17.95 -4.92
C THR A 111 20.74 -19.17 -4.30
N LYS A 112 21.46 -20.29 -4.20
CA LYS A 112 21.03 -21.47 -3.45
C LYS A 112 20.63 -21.17 -1.99
N HIS A 113 21.20 -20.13 -1.39
CA HIS A 113 20.88 -19.71 -0.02
C HIS A 113 19.50 -19.04 0.05
N ASN A 114 19.17 -18.18 -0.92
CA ASN A 114 17.84 -17.60 -1.02
C ASN A 114 16.77 -18.68 -1.18
N LEU A 115 17.04 -19.69 -2.03
CA LEU A 115 16.14 -20.84 -2.25
C LEU A 115 15.94 -21.69 -0.99
N SER A 116 16.96 -21.78 -0.13
CA SER A 116 16.85 -22.51 1.14
C SER A 116 15.99 -21.79 2.18
N ILE A 117 15.92 -20.46 2.09
CA ILE A 117 15.07 -19.62 2.95
C ILE A 117 13.63 -19.65 2.44
N ASP A 118 13.44 -19.50 1.13
CA ASP A 118 12.12 -19.45 0.51
C ASP A 118 12.11 -20.06 -0.90
N GLY A 119 11.25 -21.06 -1.10
CA GLY A 119 11.10 -21.74 -2.38
C GLY A 119 10.60 -20.83 -3.52
N ARG A 120 9.98 -19.68 -3.21
CA ARG A 120 9.53 -18.70 -4.20
C ARG A 120 10.68 -18.07 -4.98
N PHE A 121 11.91 -18.10 -4.47
CA PHE A 121 13.07 -17.67 -5.28
C PHE A 121 13.33 -18.58 -6.49
N LYS A 122 12.67 -19.75 -6.61
CA LYS A 122 12.73 -20.62 -7.81
C LYS A 122 12.01 -20.03 -9.02
N HIS A 123 10.93 -19.29 -8.78
CA HIS A 123 10.05 -18.75 -9.80
C HIS A 123 9.67 -17.34 -9.40
N ALA A 124 10.07 -16.34 -10.19
CA ALA A 124 9.79 -14.94 -9.88
C ALA A 124 8.30 -14.76 -9.51
N PRO A 125 7.97 -14.37 -8.27
CA PRO A 125 6.59 -14.39 -7.81
C PRO A 125 5.75 -13.37 -8.59
N ASP A 126 4.53 -13.77 -8.98
CA ASP A 126 3.56 -12.86 -9.58
C ASP A 126 2.80 -12.12 -8.48
N PHE A 127 3.26 -10.93 -8.13
CA PHE A 127 2.58 -10.02 -7.22
C PHE A 127 2.33 -8.69 -7.92
N ARG A 128 1.13 -8.13 -7.75
CA ARG A 128 0.77 -6.81 -8.27
C ARG A 128 0.26 -5.92 -7.13
N PRO A 129 0.88 -4.74 -6.90
CA PRO A 129 0.32 -3.76 -5.98
C PRO A 129 -1.03 -3.26 -6.52
N HIS A 130 -2.03 -3.20 -5.66
CA HIS A 130 -3.37 -2.74 -6.00
C HIS A 130 -3.51 -1.28 -5.59
N MET A 131 -3.60 -0.38 -6.57
CA MET A 131 -3.75 1.07 -6.36
C MET A 131 -4.99 1.56 -7.10
N HIS A 132 -5.81 2.39 -6.45
CA HIS A 132 -6.97 3.05 -7.06
C HIS A 132 -6.98 4.54 -6.73
N ILE A 133 -7.43 5.37 -7.66
CA ILE A 133 -7.64 6.79 -7.40
C ILE A 133 -8.93 6.94 -6.61
N ASN A 134 -8.86 7.61 -5.46
CA ASN A 134 -10.01 8.10 -4.74
C ASN A 134 -10.22 9.58 -5.09
N LEU A 135 -11.19 9.85 -5.98
CA LEU A 135 -11.50 11.21 -6.44
C LEU A 135 -12.13 12.08 -5.34
N ARG A 136 -12.78 11.48 -4.33
CA ARG A 136 -13.40 12.20 -3.22
C ARG A 136 -12.35 12.81 -2.31
N LEU A 137 -11.29 12.06 -2.02
CA LEU A 137 -10.16 12.49 -1.18
C LEU A 137 -9.01 13.09 -1.99
N ASN A 138 -9.15 13.13 -3.32
CA ASN A 138 -8.11 13.50 -4.26
C ASN A 138 -6.76 12.84 -3.94
N CYS A 139 -6.78 11.53 -3.66
CA CYS A 139 -5.61 10.75 -3.26
C CYS A 139 -5.54 9.43 -4.02
N ILE A 140 -4.35 8.86 -4.12
CA ILE A 140 -4.17 7.49 -4.64
C ILE A 140 -4.21 6.56 -3.43
N PHE A 141 -5.30 5.83 -3.30
CA PHE A 141 -5.49 4.88 -2.22
C PHE A 141 -4.84 3.55 -2.60
N SER A 142 -4.07 2.98 -1.67
CA SER A 142 -3.44 1.67 -1.82
C SER A 142 -3.99 0.73 -0.76
N PRO A 143 -5.24 0.24 -0.88
CA PRO A 143 -5.72 -0.79 0.01
C PRO A 143 -5.08 -2.12 -0.41
N ALA A 144 -4.49 -2.79 0.56
CA ALA A 144 -3.90 -4.10 0.39
C ALA A 144 -4.88 -5.08 -0.30
N SER A 145 -4.30 -5.80 -1.27
CA SER A 145 -4.79 -6.96 -2.01
C SER A 145 -5.97 -7.71 -1.39
N CYS A 146 -7.18 -7.45 -1.89
CA CYS A 146 -8.17 -8.51 -2.01
C CYS A 146 -7.91 -9.22 -3.35
N SER A 147 -6.88 -10.06 -3.41
CA SER A 147 -6.66 -10.87 -4.62
C SER A 147 -7.64 -12.04 -4.59
N ARG A 148 -8.59 -12.05 -5.54
CA ARG A 148 -9.15 -13.34 -5.96
C ARG A 148 -7.95 -14.17 -6.40
N ARG A 149 -7.72 -15.34 -5.79
CA ARG A 149 -6.99 -16.38 -6.51
C ARG A 149 -7.70 -16.49 -7.86
N ALA A 150 -6.96 -16.33 -8.95
CA ALA A 150 -7.45 -16.77 -10.24
C ALA A 150 -7.95 -18.19 -10.02
N ALA A 151 -9.27 -18.37 -10.08
CA ALA A 151 -9.85 -19.69 -10.17
C ALA A 151 -9.29 -20.24 -11.47
N THR A 152 -8.35 -21.18 -11.35
CA THR A 152 -7.90 -22.01 -12.45
C THR A 152 -9.12 -22.72 -12.99
N SER A 153 -9.58 -22.30 -14.18
CA SER A 153 -10.28 -23.15 -15.14
C SER A 153 -9.27 -24.04 -15.84
#